data_AF-A0A7S1LX10-F1
#
_entry.id   AF-A0A7S1LX10-F1
#
_cell.length_a   1.000
_cell.length_b   1.000
_cell.length_c   1.000
_cell.angle_alpha   90.00
_cell.angle_beta   90.00
_cell.angle_gamma   90.00
#
_symmetry.space_group_name_H-M   'P 1'
#
loop_
_entity.id
_entity.type
_entity.pdbx_description
1 polymer ?
#
loop_
_entity_poly.entity_id
_entity_poly.type
_entity_poly.pdbx_seq_one_letter_code
_entity_poly.pdbx_strand_id
1 'polypeptide(L)'
;AKATMAEASAIREKEAAAYAAAEADYGANVAAIAKAAAALEQGVAGAFLQTSTARALQRLVIDMSSAVLDDHREDLLAFLQGKQGSDYVPQSGQVVGILEQLGDEMKKGLAEATSAEESAAKMYEDLEAAKGREIGAVTA
;
A
#
# COMPACT_ATOMS: atom_id res chain seq x y z
N ALA A 1 5.44 31.73 18.30
CA ALA A 1 4.26 30.91 18.67
C ALA A 1 3.26 30.83 17.52
N LYS A 2 2.57 31.92 17.11
CA LYS A 2 1.57 31.82 16.03
C LYS A 2 2.13 31.42 14.66
N ALA A 3 3.28 31.98 14.25
CA ALA A 3 3.92 31.61 12.98
C ALA A 3 4.41 30.15 12.98
N THR A 4 5.02 29.70 14.08
CA THR A 4 5.46 28.30 14.26
C THR A 4 4.29 27.31 14.30
N MET A 5 3.11 27.73 14.78
CA MET A 5 1.88 26.91 14.71
C MET A 5 1.39 26.77 13.27
N ALA A 6 1.37 27.86 12.50
CA ALA A 6 0.93 27.82 11.10
C ALA A 6 1.83 26.94 10.23
N GLU A 7 3.15 26.98 10.45
CA GLU A 7 4.09 26.06 9.78
C GLU A 7 3.84 24.61 10.17
N ALA A 8 3.61 24.32 11.46
CA ALA A 8 3.29 22.97 11.91
C ALA A 8 1.95 22.46 11.34
N SER A 9 0.92 23.32 11.26
CA SER A 9 -0.36 22.99 10.61
C SER A 9 -0.17 22.62 9.15
N ALA A 10 0.60 23.42 8.40
CA ALA A 10 0.84 23.18 6.98
C ALA A 10 1.60 21.86 6.73
N ILE A 11 2.56 21.52 7.61
CA ILE A 11 3.25 20.23 7.56
C ILE A 11 2.27 19.09 7.84
N ARG A 12 1.46 19.22 8.88
CA ARG A 12 0.46 18.21 9.29
C ARG A 12 -0.57 17.94 8.19
N GLU A 13 -1.08 18.99 7.54
CA GLU A 13 -2.01 18.86 6.41
C GLU A 13 -1.38 18.11 5.23
N LYS A 14 -0.10 18.41 4.94
CA LYS A 14 0.64 17.71 3.88
C LYS A 14 0.87 16.24 4.21
N GLU A 15 1.22 15.93 5.45
CA GLU A 15 1.40 14.55 5.92
C GLU A 15 0.09 13.76 5.86
N ALA A 16 -1.03 14.33 6.35
CA ALA A 16 -2.37 13.72 6.25
C ALA A 16 -2.76 13.46 4.79
N ALA A 17 -2.52 14.42 3.89
CA ALA A 17 -2.84 14.25 2.48
C ALA A 17 -1.99 13.14 1.82
N ALA A 18 -0.70 13.06 2.16
CA ALA A 18 0.18 12.00 1.68
C ALA A 18 -0.24 10.62 2.23
N TYR A 19 -0.61 10.56 3.52
CA TYR A 19 -1.14 9.35 4.13
C TYR A 19 -2.44 8.90 3.46
N ALA A 20 -3.41 9.79 3.26
CA ALA A 20 -4.69 9.45 2.62
C ALA A 20 -4.50 8.93 1.18
N ALA A 21 -3.56 9.51 0.43
CA ALA A 21 -3.19 9.01 -0.90
C ALA A 21 -2.57 7.61 -0.81
N ALA A 22 -1.63 7.40 0.11
CA ALA A 22 -1.02 6.09 0.33
C ALA A 22 -2.05 5.05 0.78
N GLU A 23 -2.94 5.37 1.72
CA GLU A 23 -4.00 4.49 2.22
C GLU A 23 -4.91 4.03 1.06
N ALA A 24 -5.32 4.95 0.20
CA ALA A 24 -6.14 4.65 -0.97
C ALA A 24 -5.42 3.72 -1.96
N ASP A 25 -4.15 4.00 -2.27
CA ASP A 25 -3.34 3.20 -3.18
C ASP A 25 -3.10 1.79 -2.61
N TYR A 26 -2.68 1.68 -1.34
CA TYR A 26 -2.50 0.40 -0.66
C TYR A 26 -3.79 -0.41 -0.62
N GLY A 27 -4.92 0.22 -0.29
CA GLY A 27 -6.23 -0.44 -0.27
C GLY A 27 -6.65 -0.98 -1.64
N ALA A 28 -6.46 -0.19 -2.70
CA ALA A 28 -6.74 -0.63 -4.07
C ALA A 28 -5.86 -1.80 -4.50
N ASN A 29 -4.58 -1.75 -4.14
CA ASN A 29 -3.59 -2.77 -4.46
C ASN A 29 -3.84 -4.09 -3.74
N VAL A 30 -4.12 -4.05 -2.42
CA VAL A 30 -4.49 -5.23 -1.63
C VAL A 30 -5.76 -5.89 -2.20
N ALA A 31 -6.77 -5.09 -2.57
CA ALA A 31 -7.99 -5.62 -3.17
C ALA A 31 -7.73 -6.28 -4.54
N ALA A 32 -6.86 -5.69 -5.37
CA ALA A 32 -6.48 -6.26 -6.66
C ALA A 32 -5.73 -7.60 -6.50
N ILE A 33 -4.80 -7.68 -5.55
CA ILE A 33 -4.05 -8.90 -5.23
C ILE A 33 -4.99 -10.00 -4.72
N ALA A 34 -5.89 -9.68 -3.78
CA ALA A 34 -6.86 -10.66 -3.25
C ALA A 34 -7.79 -11.20 -4.35
N LYS A 35 -8.26 -10.32 -5.24
CA LYS A 35 -9.09 -10.73 -6.38
C LYS A 35 -8.32 -11.60 -7.37
N ALA A 36 -7.04 -11.32 -7.57
CA ALA A 36 -6.18 -12.15 -8.40
C ALA A 36 -6.00 -13.54 -7.79
N ALA A 37 -5.61 -13.62 -6.51
CA ALA A 37 -5.47 -14.89 -5.79
C ALA A 37 -6.74 -15.75 -5.90
N ALA A 38 -7.90 -15.18 -5.58
CA ALA A 38 -9.18 -15.88 -5.66
C ALA A 38 -9.53 -16.40 -7.08
N ALA A 39 -9.21 -15.62 -8.12
CA ALA A 39 -9.43 -16.04 -9.50
C ALA A 39 -8.51 -17.21 -9.90
N LEU A 40 -7.29 -17.26 -9.37
CA LEU A 40 -6.36 -18.36 -9.63
C LEU A 40 -6.74 -19.64 -8.89
N GLU A 41 -7.22 -19.53 -7.65
CA GLU A 41 -7.74 -20.66 -6.87
C GLU A 41 -8.95 -21.32 -7.54
N GLN A 42 -9.82 -20.52 -8.16
CA GLN A 42 -10.99 -21.01 -8.88
C GLN A 42 -10.65 -21.65 -10.25
N GLY A 43 -9.38 -21.72 -10.62
CA GLY A 43 -8.93 -22.33 -11.88
C GLY A 43 -9.30 -21.50 -13.12
N VAL A 44 -9.70 -20.24 -12.95
CA VAL A 44 -10.06 -19.34 -14.06
C VAL A 44 -8.87 -18.52 -14.58
N ALA A 45 -7.64 -19.01 -14.36
CA ALA A 45 -6.39 -18.33 -14.70
C ALA A 45 -6.35 -17.79 -16.14
N GLY A 46 -6.73 -18.60 -17.13
CA GLY A 46 -6.73 -18.19 -18.54
C GLY A 46 -7.67 -17.01 -18.84
N ALA A 47 -8.88 -17.02 -18.26
CA ALA A 47 -9.82 -15.91 -18.38
C ALA A 47 -9.38 -14.69 -17.56
N PHE A 48 -8.79 -14.92 -16.38
CA PHE A 48 -8.26 -13.88 -15.50
C PHE A 48 -7.20 -13.03 -16.22
N LEU A 49 -6.25 -13.66 -16.93
CA LEU A 49 -5.19 -12.96 -17.66
C LEU A 49 -5.72 -11.94 -18.69
N GLN A 50 -6.94 -12.12 -19.20
CA GLN A 50 -7.55 -11.20 -20.15
C GLN A 50 -8.26 -10.01 -19.48
N THR A 51 -8.47 -10.08 -18.16
CA THR A 51 -9.20 -9.06 -17.40
C THR A 51 -8.39 -7.77 -17.22
N SER A 52 -9.09 -6.67 -16.92
CA SER A 52 -8.45 -5.42 -16.46
C SER A 52 -7.71 -5.60 -15.14
N THR A 53 -8.17 -6.50 -14.26
CA THR A 53 -7.50 -6.82 -12.98
C THR A 53 -6.11 -7.39 -13.20
N ALA A 54 -5.93 -8.33 -14.14
CA ALA A 54 -4.60 -8.87 -14.46
C ALA A 54 -3.65 -7.80 -15.00
N ARG A 55 -4.15 -6.86 -15.82
CA ARG A 55 -3.36 -5.72 -16.31
C ARG A 55 -2.96 -4.76 -15.18
N ALA A 56 -3.86 -4.51 -14.24
CA ALA A 56 -3.59 -3.69 -13.07
C ALA A 56 -2.54 -4.36 -12.16
N LEU A 57 -2.67 -5.67 -11.92
CA LEU A 57 -1.69 -6.46 -11.18
C LEU A 57 -0.33 -6.47 -11.88
N GLN A 58 -0.30 -6.58 -13.21
CA GLN A 58 0.97 -6.50 -13.96
C GLN A 58 1.66 -5.14 -13.75
N ARG A 59 0.92 -4.03 -13.81
CA ARG A 59 1.50 -2.70 -13.52
C ARG A 59 1.98 -2.62 -12.08
N LEU A 60 1.19 -3.09 -11.12
CA LEU A 60 1.59 -3.16 -9.73
C LEU A 60 2.92 -3.90 -9.56
N VAL A 61 3.05 -5.09 -10.12
CA VAL A 61 4.28 -5.91 -10.01
C VAL A 61 5.51 -5.21 -10.62
N ILE A 62 5.29 -4.34 -11.62
CA ILE A 62 6.34 -3.54 -12.27
C ILE A 62 6.71 -2.30 -11.44
N ASP A 63 5.69 -1.56 -10.97
CA ASP A 63 5.85 -0.24 -10.36
C ASP A 63 6.16 -0.34 -8.85
N MET A 64 5.73 -1.41 -8.19
CA MET A 64 5.91 -1.63 -6.76
C MET A 64 7.22 -2.38 -6.48
N SER A 65 7.93 -1.94 -5.44
CA SER A 65 9.07 -2.65 -4.85
C SER A 65 8.71 -3.11 -3.45
N SER A 66 8.90 -4.40 -3.19
CA SER A 66 8.91 -5.02 -1.86
C SER A 66 9.85 -6.23 -1.92
N ALA A 67 10.30 -6.73 -0.75
CA ALA A 67 11.19 -7.89 -0.73
C ALA A 67 10.53 -9.13 -1.34
N VAL A 68 9.24 -9.37 -1.04
CA VAL A 68 8.46 -10.48 -1.61
C VAL A 68 8.31 -10.31 -3.13
N LEU A 69 8.05 -9.09 -3.60
CA LEU A 69 7.98 -8.82 -5.03
C LEU A 69 9.33 -9.04 -5.69
N ASP A 70 10.42 -8.52 -5.15
CA ASP A 70 11.74 -8.61 -5.79
C ASP A 70 12.21 -10.08 -5.91
N ASP A 71 11.88 -10.93 -4.94
CA ASP A 71 12.18 -12.37 -4.97
C ASP A 71 11.32 -13.16 -5.96
N HIS A 72 10.10 -12.69 -6.27
CA HIS A 72 9.10 -13.42 -7.05
C HIS A 72 8.58 -12.67 -8.30
N ARG A 73 9.17 -11.53 -8.65
CA ARG A 73 8.70 -10.64 -9.72
C ARG A 73 8.70 -11.37 -11.06
N GLU A 74 9.76 -12.10 -11.36
CA GLU A 74 9.88 -12.85 -12.61
C GLU A 74 8.81 -13.93 -12.73
N ASP A 75 8.50 -14.65 -11.64
CA ASP A 75 7.46 -15.69 -11.62
C ASP A 75 6.07 -15.08 -11.85
N LEU A 76 5.77 -13.96 -11.17
CA LEU A 76 4.51 -13.23 -11.34
C LEU A 76 4.37 -12.65 -12.76
N LEU A 77 5.43 -12.04 -13.29
CA LEU A 77 5.43 -11.49 -14.65
C LEU A 77 5.33 -12.58 -15.72
N ALA A 78 6.02 -13.70 -15.55
CA ALA A 78 5.93 -14.84 -16.46
C ALA A 78 4.49 -15.39 -16.50
N PHE A 79 3.87 -15.53 -15.34
CA PHE A 79 2.46 -15.92 -15.22
C PHE A 79 1.53 -14.90 -15.89
N LEU A 80 1.67 -13.60 -15.58
CA LEU A 80 0.81 -12.53 -16.09
C LEU A 80 0.95 -12.27 -17.59
N GLN A 81 2.12 -12.56 -18.17
CA GLN A 81 2.35 -12.48 -19.61
C GLN A 81 1.72 -13.65 -20.38
N GLY A 82 1.22 -14.68 -19.68
CA GLY A 82 0.59 -15.83 -20.31
C GLY A 82 1.52 -16.57 -21.28
N LYS A 83 2.84 -16.54 -21.05
CA LYS A 83 3.81 -17.24 -21.90
C LYS A 83 3.57 -18.75 -21.81
N GLN A 84 2.86 -19.28 -22.79
CA GLN A 84 2.60 -20.72 -22.96
C GLN A 84 3.76 -21.48 -23.65
N GLY A 85 4.91 -20.82 -23.89
CA GLY A 85 5.99 -21.32 -24.75
C GLY A 85 7.34 -21.59 -24.07
N SER A 86 7.46 -21.45 -22.75
CA SER A 86 8.65 -21.85 -22.00
C SER A 86 8.37 -23.15 -21.25
N ASP A 87 9.37 -24.04 -21.15
CA ASP A 87 9.33 -25.28 -20.35
C ASP A 87 8.95 -25.06 -18.87
N TYR A 88 8.93 -23.80 -18.42
CA TYR A 88 8.46 -23.36 -17.12
C TYR A 88 7.17 -22.53 -17.27
N VAL A 89 6.05 -23.09 -16.81
CA VAL A 89 4.79 -22.38 -16.54
C VAL A 89 4.57 -22.45 -15.03
N PRO A 90 4.61 -21.32 -14.30
CA PRO A 90 4.33 -21.30 -12.86
C PRO A 90 2.97 -21.95 -12.58
N GLN A 91 2.94 -22.91 -11.64
CA GLN A 91 1.67 -23.48 -11.21
C GLN A 91 0.84 -22.40 -10.52
N SER A 92 -0.46 -22.33 -10.83
CA SER A 92 -1.36 -21.33 -10.24
C SER A 92 -1.34 -21.34 -8.71
N GLY A 93 -1.12 -22.49 -8.07
CA GLY A 93 -0.98 -22.58 -6.61
C GLY A 93 0.26 -21.88 -6.03
N GLN A 94 1.40 -21.92 -6.73
CA GLN A 94 2.59 -21.16 -6.30
C GLN A 94 2.35 -19.66 -6.44
N VAL A 95 1.73 -19.23 -7.55
CA VAL A 95 1.38 -17.82 -7.79
C VAL A 95 0.38 -17.31 -6.76
N VAL A 96 -0.61 -18.13 -6.37
CA VAL A 96 -1.55 -17.81 -5.28
C VAL A 96 -0.79 -17.54 -3.99
N GLY A 97 0.10 -18.45 -3.57
CA GLY A 97 0.87 -18.28 -2.33
C GLY A 97 1.71 -16.99 -2.32
N ILE A 98 2.35 -16.66 -3.45
CA ILE A 98 3.11 -15.40 -3.59
C ILE A 98 2.17 -14.19 -3.48
N LEU A 99 1.02 -14.22 -4.14
CA LEU A 99 0.03 -13.13 -4.07
C LEU A 99 -0.52 -12.95 -2.66
N GLU A 100 -0.78 -14.04 -1.93
CA GLU A 100 -1.23 -13.97 -0.53
C GLU A 100 -0.16 -13.36 0.37
N GLN A 101 1.10 -13.81 0.26
CA GLN A 101 2.22 -13.25 1.01
C GLN A 101 2.42 -11.77 0.72
N LEU A 102 2.34 -11.38 -0.55
CA LEU A 102 2.42 -9.98 -0.96
C LEU A 102 1.26 -9.16 -0.38
N GLY A 103 0.04 -9.69 -0.47
CA GLY A 103 -1.15 -9.04 0.09
C GLY A 103 -1.04 -8.82 1.59
N ASP A 104 -0.48 -9.79 2.33
CA ASP A 104 -0.29 -9.68 3.77
C ASP A 104 0.84 -8.71 4.15
N GLU A 105 1.95 -8.69 3.41
CA GLU A 105 3.00 -7.67 3.56
C GLU A 105 2.44 -6.26 3.34
N MET A 106 1.62 -6.06 2.30
CA MET A 106 0.97 -4.78 2.03
C MET A 106 -0.01 -4.36 3.13
N LYS A 107 -0.84 -5.29 3.64
CA LYS A 107 -1.72 -5.00 4.78
C LYS A 107 -0.94 -4.59 6.02
N LYS A 108 0.20 -5.25 6.27
CA LYS A 108 1.08 -4.92 7.37
C LYS A 108 1.68 -3.52 7.20
N GLY A 109 2.20 -3.20 6.02
CA GLY A 109 2.72 -1.87 5.71
C GLY A 109 1.66 -0.78 5.84
N LEU A 110 0.42 -1.06 5.43
CA LEU A 110 -0.71 -0.16 5.63
C LEU A 110 -0.98 0.08 7.12
N ALA A 111 -1.02 -0.98 7.93
CA ALA A 111 -1.24 -0.86 9.38
C ALA A 111 -0.12 -0.06 10.07
N GLU A 112 1.14 -0.27 9.66
CA GLU A 112 2.28 0.51 10.15
C GLU A 112 2.18 1.99 9.76
N ALA A 113 1.79 2.29 8.51
CA ALA A 113 1.56 3.64 8.05
C ALA A 113 0.42 4.33 8.82
N THR A 114 -0.68 3.63 9.07
CA THR A 114 -1.81 4.11 9.89
C THR A 114 -1.36 4.44 11.31
N SER A 115 -0.59 3.55 11.94
CA SER A 115 -0.09 3.80 13.29
C SER A 115 0.87 4.98 13.36
N ALA A 116 1.69 5.18 12.33
CA ALA A 116 2.58 6.33 12.22
C ALA A 116 1.79 7.64 12.06
N GLU A 117 0.76 7.65 11.22
CA GLU A 117 -0.14 8.80 11.04
C GLU A 117 -0.88 9.16 12.34
N GLU A 118 -1.45 8.17 13.05
CA GLU A 118 -2.11 8.39 14.34
C GLU A 118 -1.15 8.98 15.39
N SER A 119 0.10 8.51 15.41
CA SER A 119 1.14 9.03 16.29
C SER A 119 1.52 10.47 15.94
N ALA A 120 1.68 10.78 14.65
CA ALA A 120 1.95 12.14 14.17
C ALA A 120 0.79 13.10 14.49
N ALA A 121 -0.46 12.67 14.30
CA ALA A 121 -1.65 13.41 14.66
C ALA A 121 -1.67 13.76 16.15
N LYS A 122 -1.40 12.77 17.01
CA LYS A 122 -1.36 12.98 18.46
C LYS A 122 -0.24 13.92 18.90
N MET A 123 0.96 13.77 18.34
CA MET A 123 2.08 14.67 18.63
C MET A 123 1.76 16.12 18.23
N TYR A 124 1.03 16.30 17.14
CA TYR A 124 0.57 17.61 16.70
C TYR A 124 -0.45 18.21 17.68
N GLU A 125 -1.47 17.45 18.10
CA GLU A 125 -2.46 17.88 19.09
C GLU A 125 -1.80 18.30 20.43
N ASP A 126 -0.82 17.52 20.90
CA ASP A 126 -0.08 17.82 22.12
C ASP A 126 0.73 19.12 21.98
N LEU A 127 1.31 19.37 20.80
CA LEU A 127 2.04 20.60 20.49
C LEU A 127 1.09 21.80 20.44
N GLU A 128 -0.10 21.67 19.85
CA GLU A 128 -1.13 22.72 19.85
C GLU A 128 -1.54 23.06 21.29
N ALA A 129 -1.82 22.05 22.12
CA ALA A 129 -2.22 22.24 23.50
C ALA A 129 -1.12 22.89 24.36
N ALA A 130 0.14 22.47 24.17
CA ALA A 130 1.29 23.07 24.87
C ALA A 130 1.48 24.54 24.46
N LYS A 131 1.40 24.86 23.17
CA LYS A 131 1.53 26.24 22.67
C LYS A 131 0.33 27.10 23.06
N GLY A 132 -0.88 26.54 23.13
CA GLY A 132 -2.05 27.22 23.68
C GLY A 132 -1.86 27.64 25.13
N ARG A 133 -1.33 26.74 25.97
CA ARG A 133 -0.97 27.05 27.38
C ARG A 133 0.13 28.12 27.48
N GLU A 134 1.17 28.02 26.66
CA GLU A 134 2.27 29.00 26.64
C GLU A 134 1.77 30.40 26.24
N ILE A 135 0.94 30.50 25.21
CA ILE A 135 0.34 31.78 24.80
C ILE A 135 -0.53 32.32 25.93
N GLY A 136 -1.43 31.50 26.50
CA GLY A 136 -2.31 31.91 27.60
C GLY A 136 -1.56 32.40 28.84
N ALA A 137 -0.47 31.73 29.22
CA ALA A 137 0.37 32.09 30.36
C ALA A 137 1.20 33.37 30.13
N VAL A 138 1.53 33.71 28.89
CA VAL A 138 2.28 34.94 28.54
C VAL A 138 1.35 36.13 28.32
N THR A 139 0.07 35.90 28.00
CA THR A 139 -0.94 36.96 27.82
C THR A 139 -1.79 37.29 29.05
N ALA A 140 -1.71 36.50 30.12
CA ALA A 140 -2.37 36.74 31.40
C ALA A 140 -1.48 37.57 32.33
#